data_AF-A0A2N0AIL6-F1
#
_entry.id   AF-A0A2N0AIL6-F1
#
_cell.length_a   1.000
_cell.length_b   1.000
_cell.length_c   1.000
_cell.angle_alpha   90.00
_cell.angle_beta   90.00
_cell.angle_gamma   90.00
#
_symmetry.space_group_name_H-M   'P 1'
#
loop_
_entity.id
_entity.type
_entity.pdbx_description
1 polymer ?
#
loop_
_entity_poly.entity_id
_entity_poly.type
_entity_poly.pdbx_seq_one_letter_code
_entity_poly.pdbx_strand_id
1 'polypeptide(L)'
;MVRKLIVSFLFLLTIVIYADGERLQVPLKRGQGSDVLYFDFGETAPTSFFAVERLQEPKLEDLKLGFLDPAPGYYNGPDGGEVYQWAKNHYQWKRADGSIFTEWANGTFKLDFPIGNGFTSAPASCNGCLPTLVWNYPDLTKITKYWISNRKEYDYIYQKPLNFENYLLVDETKYGKPKLEFGNYVFYGSDKWKEYLRVFGDNFKMKSFLQYVKSEFQLENRGKIPVLLFDKYEEIKEYIGADIPGGSEEGGFGGRDSITLCCGEKMPQATGVLEFDSDALRRVHFGTFYHEAVHNLEQISCLKIQTETGKFPQTDILDPWFEEGLANYVEAKFYERKQFYIYNDAEKLIRENKVPKTFKALLDAKFKDLLPYSIGPLLIKHIHETYGKEAIISYQKETCVGVSPLLALQNATGVSPDQILKDSLSSFEKDKDSVLRNGKKFQLAGFTTMNSKFPNEYKNFLDKGFSLPESALDIKTYTDLPSLQKIFPASVETYSGKLEGDFLGPGSSYFYLWKKGNYRWYGDSFEANVFPGNQILFRGSGFTLIEWEDGKKQYISPKGDSVIFFNLESKSYLDANGKQVTP
;
A
#
# COMPACT_ATOMS: atom_id res chain seq x y z
N MET A 1 -46.40 60.14 -57.05
CA MET A 1 -45.33 59.15 -57.27
C MET A 1 -44.71 58.59 -55.98
N VAL A 2 -44.78 59.31 -54.84
CA VAL A 2 -44.16 58.89 -53.56
C VAL A 2 -44.91 57.78 -52.79
N ARG A 3 -46.23 57.61 -53.00
CA ARG A 3 -47.04 56.60 -52.29
C ARG A 3 -46.84 55.14 -52.74
N LYS A 4 -46.32 54.90 -53.96
CA LYS A 4 -46.07 53.54 -54.48
C LYS A 4 -44.73 52.96 -54.01
N LEU A 5 -43.75 53.80 -53.63
CA LEU A 5 -42.46 53.35 -53.11
C LEU A 5 -42.55 52.81 -51.68
N ILE A 6 -43.43 53.39 -50.85
CA ILE A 6 -43.54 53.04 -49.42
C ILE A 6 -44.18 51.65 -49.24
N VAL A 7 -45.15 51.28 -50.09
CA VAL A 7 -45.81 49.96 -50.03
C VAL A 7 -44.88 48.84 -50.50
N SER A 8 -44.03 49.09 -51.51
CA SER A 8 -43.01 48.12 -51.93
C SER A 8 -41.90 47.94 -50.90
N PHE A 9 -41.52 48.99 -50.18
CA PHE A 9 -40.54 48.90 -49.09
C PHE A 9 -41.08 48.17 -47.86
N LEU A 10 -42.36 48.36 -47.52
CA LEU A 10 -43.02 47.63 -46.43
C LEU A 10 -43.22 46.14 -46.78
N PHE A 11 -43.53 45.80 -48.05
CA PHE A 11 -43.63 44.41 -48.50
C PHE A 11 -42.26 43.69 -48.52
N LEU A 12 -41.19 44.40 -48.90
CA LEU A 12 -39.82 43.89 -48.81
C LEU A 12 -39.34 43.75 -47.37
N LEU A 13 -39.72 44.67 -46.46
CA LEU A 13 -39.42 44.52 -45.03
C LEU A 13 -40.17 43.34 -44.38
N THR A 14 -41.43 43.07 -44.77
CA THR A 14 -42.16 41.92 -44.25
C THR A 14 -41.63 40.58 -44.77
N ILE A 15 -41.04 40.53 -45.98
CA ILE A 15 -40.42 39.30 -46.51
C ILE A 15 -39.07 39.03 -45.83
N VAL A 16 -38.34 40.06 -45.39
CA VAL A 16 -37.07 39.90 -44.66
C VAL A 16 -37.30 39.54 -43.18
N ILE A 17 -38.46 39.87 -42.59
CA ILE A 17 -38.78 39.54 -41.19
C ILE A 17 -39.56 38.21 -41.06
N TYR A 18 -40.03 37.63 -42.17
CA TYR A 18 -40.77 36.34 -42.20
C TYR A 18 -40.09 35.28 -43.09
N ALA A 19 -38.77 35.37 -43.27
CA ALA A 19 -37.97 34.25 -43.74
C ALA A 19 -37.39 33.50 -42.54
N ASP A 20 -38.28 32.85 -41.76
CA ASP A 20 -37.93 31.57 -41.15
C ASP A 20 -37.76 30.60 -42.32
N GLY A 21 -36.62 30.71 -43.01
CA GLY A 21 -36.26 29.74 -44.04
C GLY A 21 -36.28 28.39 -43.35
N GLU A 22 -37.11 27.46 -43.83
CA GLU A 22 -37.21 26.11 -43.30
C GLU A 22 -35.78 25.58 -43.11
N ARG A 23 -35.34 25.50 -41.85
CA ARG A 23 -34.02 25.01 -41.52
C ARG A 23 -33.93 23.60 -42.09
N LEU A 24 -32.88 23.35 -42.87
CA LEU A 24 -32.67 22.06 -43.51
C LEU A 24 -32.67 20.96 -42.43
N GLN A 25 -33.47 19.92 -42.65
CA GLN A 25 -33.52 18.79 -41.74
C GLN A 25 -32.29 17.91 -41.96
N VAL A 26 -31.57 17.62 -40.87
CA VAL A 26 -30.40 16.76 -40.87
C VAL A 26 -30.80 15.40 -40.27
N PRO A 27 -30.78 14.31 -41.05
CA PRO A 27 -31.15 13.00 -40.55
C PRO A 27 -30.03 12.39 -39.70
N LEU A 28 -30.33 11.29 -39.01
CA LEU A 28 -29.30 10.43 -38.45
C LEU A 28 -28.43 9.84 -39.55
N LYS A 29 -27.13 9.72 -39.30
CA LYS A 29 -26.15 9.16 -40.25
C LYS A 29 -26.48 7.72 -40.64
N ARG A 30 -27.14 6.96 -39.76
CA ARG A 30 -27.56 5.57 -40.00
C ARG A 30 -28.73 5.42 -40.97
N GLY A 31 -29.42 6.49 -41.33
CA GLY A 31 -30.44 6.47 -42.39
C GLY A 31 -31.62 7.41 -42.13
N GLN A 32 -32.25 7.87 -43.22
CA GLN A 32 -33.54 8.58 -43.17
C GLN A 32 -34.63 7.62 -42.68
N GLY A 33 -35.39 8.01 -41.65
CA GLY A 33 -36.45 7.19 -41.05
C GLY A 33 -36.02 6.32 -39.86
N SER A 34 -34.77 6.43 -39.41
CA SER A 34 -34.34 5.79 -38.16
C SER A 34 -34.90 6.53 -36.94
N ASP A 35 -35.42 5.78 -35.97
CA ASP A 35 -35.94 6.33 -34.73
C ASP A 35 -34.84 7.01 -33.90
N VAL A 36 -35.18 8.09 -33.20
CA VAL A 36 -34.28 8.76 -32.28
C VAL A 36 -34.27 8.00 -30.94
N LEU A 37 -33.10 7.57 -30.48
CA LEU A 37 -32.97 6.82 -29.21
C LEU A 37 -32.91 7.77 -28.02
N TYR A 38 -33.80 7.57 -27.06
CA TYR A 38 -33.80 8.26 -25.78
C TYR A 38 -33.24 7.34 -24.69
N PHE A 39 -32.60 7.94 -23.68
CA PHE A 39 -31.92 7.19 -22.61
C PHE A 39 -32.41 7.68 -21.27
N ASP A 40 -32.47 6.77 -20.30
CA ASP A 40 -32.74 7.07 -18.91
C ASP A 40 -31.66 6.37 -18.06
N PHE A 41 -30.98 7.15 -17.22
CA PHE A 41 -29.94 6.67 -16.32
C PHE A 41 -30.41 6.60 -14.87
N GLY A 42 -31.66 7.00 -14.57
CA GLY A 42 -32.18 7.15 -13.22
C GLY A 42 -31.63 8.38 -12.48
N GLU A 43 -32.21 8.72 -11.34
CA GLU A 43 -31.82 9.93 -10.57
C GLU A 43 -30.56 9.76 -9.72
N THR A 44 -30.18 8.51 -9.42
CA THR A 44 -29.09 8.17 -8.51
C THR A 44 -28.13 7.17 -9.13
N ALA A 45 -26.83 7.35 -8.88
CA ALA A 45 -25.81 6.46 -9.38
C ALA A 45 -25.91 5.03 -8.80
N PRO A 46 -25.74 3.97 -9.62
CA PRO A 46 -25.64 2.61 -9.12
C PRO A 46 -24.37 2.42 -8.29
N THR A 47 -24.48 1.63 -7.22
CA THR A 47 -23.38 1.39 -6.27
C THR A 47 -22.78 -0.02 -6.36
N SER A 48 -23.12 -0.80 -7.39
CA SER A 48 -22.60 -2.16 -7.61
C SER A 48 -22.31 -2.43 -9.09
N PHE A 49 -21.39 -3.36 -9.36
CA PHE A 49 -20.98 -3.75 -10.71
C PHE A 49 -22.17 -4.22 -11.57
N PHE A 50 -22.99 -5.12 -11.05
CA PHE A 50 -24.14 -5.65 -11.82
C PHE A 50 -25.22 -4.61 -12.10
N ALA A 51 -25.34 -3.57 -11.28
CA ALA A 51 -26.28 -2.49 -11.53
C ALA A 51 -25.75 -1.55 -12.61
N VAL A 52 -24.45 -1.23 -12.60
CA VAL A 52 -23.83 -0.38 -13.62
C VAL A 52 -23.78 -1.04 -15.00
N GLU A 53 -23.53 -2.36 -15.07
CA GLU A 53 -23.54 -3.12 -16.33
C GLU A 53 -24.91 -3.12 -17.04
N ARG A 54 -25.99 -2.78 -16.33
CA ARG A 54 -27.34 -2.67 -16.90
C ARG A 54 -27.64 -1.27 -17.43
N LEU A 55 -26.78 -0.28 -17.17
CA LEU A 55 -26.97 1.05 -17.74
C LEU A 55 -26.89 0.97 -19.26
N GLN A 56 -27.84 1.63 -19.92
CA GLN A 56 -27.78 1.76 -21.36
C GLN A 56 -26.56 2.62 -21.72
N GLU A 57 -25.72 2.13 -22.64
CA GLU A 57 -24.59 2.86 -23.20
C GLU A 57 -25.01 3.58 -24.48
N PRO A 58 -25.08 4.93 -24.47
CA PRO A 58 -25.17 5.69 -25.71
C PRO A 58 -23.94 5.43 -26.58
N LYS A 59 -24.15 5.15 -27.86
CA LYS A 59 -23.08 5.01 -28.85
C LYS A 59 -23.10 6.18 -29.83
N LEU A 60 -21.92 6.58 -30.30
CA LEU A 60 -21.81 7.71 -31.22
C LEU A 60 -22.60 7.44 -32.50
N GLU A 61 -22.51 6.24 -33.07
CA GLU A 61 -23.22 5.85 -34.28
C GLU A 61 -24.75 5.94 -34.18
N ASP A 62 -25.31 5.83 -32.97
CA ASP A 62 -26.75 5.91 -32.73
C ASP A 62 -27.26 7.36 -32.69
N LEU A 63 -26.37 8.32 -32.37
CA LEU A 63 -26.70 9.72 -32.19
C LEU A 63 -26.10 10.64 -33.27
N LYS A 64 -25.24 10.10 -34.13
CA LYS A 64 -24.50 10.87 -35.12
C LYS A 64 -25.42 11.41 -36.22
N LEU A 65 -25.34 12.71 -36.47
CA LEU A 65 -26.06 13.38 -37.55
C LEU A 65 -25.30 13.29 -38.88
N GLY A 66 -26.06 13.17 -39.98
CA GLY A 66 -25.56 13.00 -41.34
C GLY A 66 -25.54 14.30 -42.15
N PHE A 67 -24.72 15.28 -41.75
CA PHE A 67 -24.58 16.55 -42.49
C PHE A 67 -24.07 16.33 -43.92
N LEU A 68 -24.73 16.95 -44.90
CA LEU A 68 -24.32 16.94 -46.31
C LEU A 68 -23.21 17.96 -46.62
N ASP A 69 -23.18 19.08 -45.89
CA ASP A 69 -22.18 20.15 -45.99
C ASP A 69 -21.52 20.37 -44.61
N PRO A 70 -20.19 20.44 -44.51
CA PRO A 70 -19.50 20.77 -43.25
C PRO A 70 -19.56 22.24 -42.82
N ALA A 71 -20.23 23.12 -43.58
CA ALA A 71 -20.33 24.54 -43.28
C ALA A 71 -21.00 24.83 -41.91
N PRO A 72 -20.56 25.87 -41.18
CA PRO A 72 -21.22 26.29 -39.95
C PRO A 72 -22.65 26.79 -40.22
N GLY A 73 -23.62 26.41 -39.38
CA GLY A 73 -25.01 26.79 -39.62
C GLY A 73 -26.02 26.21 -38.63
N TYR A 74 -27.26 26.68 -38.74
CA TYR A 74 -28.42 26.19 -37.99
C TYR A 74 -29.25 25.23 -38.84
N TYR A 75 -29.65 24.13 -38.23
CA TYR A 75 -30.39 23.02 -38.86
C TYR A 75 -31.50 22.53 -37.93
N ASN A 76 -32.41 21.72 -38.47
CA ASN A 76 -33.36 20.96 -37.67
C ASN A 76 -32.90 19.50 -37.56
N GLY A 77 -32.90 18.96 -36.35
CA GLY A 77 -32.58 17.57 -36.09
C GLY A 77 -33.68 16.61 -36.55
N PRO A 78 -33.44 15.29 -36.48
CA PRO A 78 -34.39 14.26 -36.91
C PRO A 78 -35.69 14.25 -36.09
N ASP A 79 -35.66 14.74 -34.85
CA ASP A 79 -36.82 14.88 -33.94
C ASP A 79 -37.44 16.29 -33.97
N GLY A 80 -37.00 17.17 -34.88
CA GLY A 80 -37.40 18.58 -34.91
C GLY A 80 -36.66 19.48 -33.92
N GLY A 81 -35.70 18.93 -33.16
CA GLY A 81 -34.83 19.69 -32.26
C GLY A 81 -33.89 20.65 -33.00
N GLU A 82 -33.33 21.63 -32.29
CA GLU A 82 -32.43 22.62 -32.87
C GLU A 82 -31.01 22.08 -32.97
N VAL A 83 -30.38 22.23 -34.13
CA VAL A 83 -28.99 21.80 -34.35
C VAL A 83 -28.15 23.01 -34.76
N TYR A 84 -26.99 23.17 -34.14
CA TYR A 84 -25.98 24.13 -34.58
C TYR A 84 -24.67 23.41 -34.86
N GLN A 85 -24.17 23.55 -36.08
CA GLN A 85 -22.89 23.00 -36.52
C GLN A 85 -21.83 24.10 -36.53
N TRP A 86 -20.70 23.84 -35.88
CA TRP A 86 -19.50 24.70 -35.97
C TRP A 86 -18.55 24.21 -37.05
N ALA A 87 -18.40 22.90 -37.22
CA ALA A 87 -17.53 22.28 -38.23
C ALA A 87 -17.93 20.82 -38.48
N LYS A 88 -17.21 20.14 -39.38
CA LYS A 88 -17.35 18.69 -39.58
C LYS A 88 -17.14 17.94 -38.25
N ASN A 89 -18.10 17.10 -37.86
CA ASN A 89 -18.11 16.37 -36.59
C ASN A 89 -18.00 17.29 -35.35
N HIS A 90 -18.42 18.56 -35.44
CA HIS A 90 -18.46 19.46 -34.31
C HIS A 90 -19.77 20.24 -34.33
N TYR A 91 -20.73 19.80 -33.52
CA TYR A 91 -22.09 20.35 -33.49
C TYR A 91 -22.78 20.04 -32.16
N GLN A 92 -23.83 20.79 -31.89
CA GLN A 92 -24.75 20.59 -30.78
C GLN A 92 -26.16 20.38 -31.33
N TRP A 93 -26.89 19.46 -30.74
CA TRP A 93 -28.28 19.14 -31.05
C TRP A 93 -29.08 19.18 -29.76
N LYS A 94 -29.93 20.20 -29.62
CA LYS A 94 -30.94 20.31 -28.58
C LYS A 94 -32.18 19.54 -29.03
N ARG A 95 -32.40 18.39 -28.40
CA ARG A 95 -33.38 17.38 -28.78
C ARG A 95 -34.79 17.76 -28.31
N ALA A 96 -35.80 17.11 -28.87
CA ALA A 96 -37.21 17.38 -28.57
C ALA A 96 -37.60 17.08 -27.11
N ASP A 97 -36.91 16.15 -26.46
CA ASP A 97 -37.06 15.83 -25.03
C ASP A 97 -36.34 16.83 -24.11
N GLY A 98 -35.68 17.84 -24.68
CA GLY A 98 -34.91 18.85 -23.96
C GLY A 98 -33.46 18.44 -23.65
N SER A 99 -33.04 17.21 -23.98
CA SER A 99 -31.64 16.80 -23.83
C SER A 99 -30.74 17.49 -24.85
N ILE A 100 -29.45 17.66 -24.50
CA ILE A 100 -28.46 18.34 -25.35
C ILE A 100 -27.36 17.35 -25.69
N PHE A 101 -27.29 16.97 -26.96
CA PHE A 101 -26.19 16.20 -27.51
C PHE A 101 -25.13 17.14 -28.09
N THR A 102 -23.85 16.91 -27.80
CA THR A 102 -22.72 17.63 -28.38
C THR A 102 -21.68 16.64 -28.87
N GLU A 103 -21.25 16.75 -30.13
CA GLU A 103 -20.12 16.00 -30.70
C GLU A 103 -18.96 16.97 -30.94
N TRP A 104 -17.73 16.57 -30.59
CA TRP A 104 -16.50 17.30 -30.89
C TRP A 104 -15.69 16.61 -31.99
N ALA A 105 -14.86 17.39 -32.68
CA ALA A 105 -14.10 16.93 -33.84
C ALA A 105 -13.17 15.73 -33.57
N ASN A 106 -12.73 15.55 -32.32
CA ASN A 106 -11.90 14.42 -31.90
C ASN A 106 -12.70 13.13 -31.67
N GLY A 107 -14.02 13.14 -31.87
CA GLY A 107 -14.91 12.00 -31.64
C GLY A 107 -15.44 11.89 -30.20
N THR A 108 -15.08 12.83 -29.32
CA THR A 108 -15.75 12.96 -28.01
C THR A 108 -17.20 13.35 -28.25
N PHE A 109 -18.11 12.80 -27.48
CA PHE A 109 -19.47 13.30 -27.43
C PHE A 109 -20.02 13.34 -26.00
N LYS A 110 -21.01 14.19 -25.81
CA LYS A 110 -21.70 14.40 -24.54
C LYS A 110 -23.20 14.45 -24.76
N LEU A 111 -23.96 13.91 -23.83
CA LEU A 111 -25.42 13.99 -23.77
C LEU A 111 -25.82 14.48 -22.38
N ASP A 112 -26.39 15.69 -22.30
CA ASP A 112 -26.85 16.30 -21.05
C ASP A 112 -28.38 16.27 -20.98
N PHE A 113 -28.93 15.92 -19.81
CA PHE A 113 -30.37 15.85 -19.57
C PHE A 113 -30.86 17.02 -18.69
N PRO A 114 -32.11 17.47 -18.86
CA PRO A 114 -32.67 18.59 -18.08
C PRO A 114 -32.62 18.39 -16.56
N ILE A 115 -32.75 17.14 -16.11
CA ILE A 115 -32.74 16.78 -14.69
C ILE A 115 -31.33 16.81 -14.06
N GLY A 116 -30.28 17.09 -14.85
CA GLY A 116 -28.89 17.18 -14.37
C GLY A 116 -28.07 15.91 -14.54
N ASN A 117 -28.66 14.82 -15.04
CA ASN A 117 -27.91 13.65 -15.51
C ASN A 117 -27.14 13.96 -16.79
N GLY A 118 -26.09 13.18 -17.07
CA GLY A 118 -25.41 13.26 -18.35
C GLY A 118 -24.52 12.06 -18.66
N PHE A 119 -24.08 11.97 -19.90
CA PHE A 119 -23.14 10.97 -20.38
C PHE A 119 -22.07 11.61 -21.23
N THR A 120 -20.82 11.20 -21.04
CA THR A 120 -19.69 11.61 -21.87
C THR A 120 -18.95 10.38 -22.35
N SER A 121 -18.63 10.31 -23.63
CA SER A 121 -17.73 9.33 -24.21
C SER A 121 -16.53 10.05 -24.79
N ALA A 122 -15.34 9.74 -24.28
CA ALA A 122 -14.07 10.27 -24.77
C ALA A 122 -13.24 9.14 -25.41
N PRO A 123 -12.88 9.24 -26.71
CA PRO A 123 -12.02 8.26 -27.34
C PRO A 123 -10.63 8.25 -26.70
N ALA A 124 -10.04 7.06 -26.59
CA ALA A 124 -8.70 6.89 -26.05
C ALA A 124 -7.62 7.23 -27.10
N SER A 125 -6.47 7.71 -26.64
CA SER A 125 -5.33 8.09 -27.49
C SER A 125 -4.35 6.95 -27.78
N CYS A 126 -4.49 5.78 -27.12
CA CYS A 126 -3.62 4.63 -27.29
C CYS A 126 -4.15 3.59 -28.28
N ASN A 127 -3.23 2.90 -28.98
CA ASN A 127 -3.58 1.87 -29.96
C ASN A 127 -4.26 0.68 -29.28
N GLY A 128 -5.44 0.30 -29.77
CA GLY A 128 -6.24 -0.81 -29.21
C GLY A 128 -6.97 -0.46 -27.90
N CYS A 129 -6.93 0.79 -27.44
CA CYS A 129 -7.70 1.23 -26.28
C CYS A 129 -9.14 1.57 -26.67
N LEU A 130 -10.09 1.19 -25.81
CA LEU A 130 -11.48 1.55 -25.99
C LEU A 130 -11.81 2.89 -25.29
N PRO A 131 -12.92 3.57 -25.67
CA PRO A 131 -13.29 4.87 -25.10
C PRO A 131 -13.52 4.83 -23.58
N THR A 132 -13.24 5.95 -22.92
CA THR A 132 -13.68 6.17 -21.53
C THR A 132 -15.10 6.70 -21.54
N LEU A 133 -15.99 6.07 -20.77
CA LEU A 133 -17.39 6.47 -20.66
C LEU A 133 -17.66 6.98 -19.25
N VAL A 134 -18.40 8.08 -19.14
CA VAL A 134 -18.69 8.74 -17.86
C VAL A 134 -20.17 9.06 -17.78
N TRP A 135 -20.88 8.44 -16.84
CA TRP A 135 -22.22 8.87 -16.43
C TRP A 135 -22.08 9.87 -15.29
N ASN A 136 -22.77 11.01 -15.41
CA ASN A 136 -22.81 12.06 -14.40
C ASN A 136 -24.22 12.14 -13.83
N TYR A 137 -24.33 12.34 -12.52
CA TYR A 137 -25.58 12.45 -11.78
C TYR A 137 -25.70 13.83 -11.09
N PRO A 138 -26.92 14.30 -10.78
CA PRO A 138 -27.21 15.61 -10.23
C PRO A 138 -26.49 15.92 -8.92
N ASP A 139 -26.22 14.89 -8.12
CA ASP A 139 -25.52 15.00 -6.84
C ASP A 139 -23.98 15.04 -6.98
N LEU A 140 -23.51 15.30 -8.21
CA LEU A 140 -22.10 15.33 -8.63
C LEU A 140 -21.39 13.97 -8.55
N THR A 141 -22.13 12.88 -8.37
CA THR A 141 -21.60 11.53 -8.51
C THR A 141 -21.31 11.22 -9.96
N LYS A 142 -20.22 10.48 -10.20
CA LYS A 142 -19.81 9.98 -11.50
C LYS A 142 -19.61 8.48 -11.44
N ILE A 143 -20.02 7.81 -12.49
CA ILE A 143 -19.60 6.45 -12.79
C ILE A 143 -18.71 6.52 -14.01
N THR A 144 -17.45 6.08 -13.86
CA THR A 144 -16.47 6.06 -14.93
C THR A 144 -16.22 4.62 -15.34
N LYS A 145 -16.51 4.27 -16.59
CA LYS A 145 -16.09 3.02 -17.22
C LYS A 145 -14.79 3.28 -17.98
N TYR A 146 -13.71 2.70 -17.49
CA TYR A 146 -12.35 2.99 -17.94
C TYR A 146 -11.66 1.73 -18.47
N TRP A 147 -11.09 1.81 -19.67
CA TRP A 147 -10.43 0.68 -20.32
C TRP A 147 -9.01 0.49 -19.78
N ILE A 148 -8.75 -0.68 -19.23
CA ILE A 148 -7.43 -1.09 -18.72
C ILE A 148 -6.70 -1.85 -19.80
N SER A 149 -5.70 -1.22 -20.42
CA SER A 149 -5.06 -1.69 -21.65
C SER A 149 -4.29 -3.01 -21.48
N ASN A 150 -3.58 -3.20 -20.37
CA ASN A 150 -2.83 -4.43 -20.08
C ASN A 150 -3.74 -5.62 -19.82
N ARG A 151 -4.87 -5.42 -19.11
CA ARG A 151 -5.86 -6.47 -18.81
C ARG A 151 -6.87 -6.71 -19.93
N LYS A 152 -7.01 -5.75 -20.86
CA LYS A 152 -8.03 -5.73 -21.93
C LYS A 152 -9.45 -5.90 -21.38
N GLU A 153 -9.75 -5.17 -20.32
CA GLU A 153 -11.08 -5.15 -19.69
C GLU A 153 -11.42 -3.75 -19.19
N TYR A 154 -12.68 -3.56 -18.79
CA TYR A 154 -13.14 -2.32 -18.20
C TYR A 154 -13.20 -2.40 -16.69
N ASP A 155 -12.68 -1.37 -16.03
CA ASP A 155 -13.00 -1.08 -14.64
C ASP A 155 -14.16 -0.09 -14.58
N TYR A 156 -15.04 -0.26 -13.60
CA TYR A 156 -16.12 0.67 -13.29
C TYR A 156 -15.82 1.34 -11.95
N ILE A 157 -15.68 2.66 -11.96
CA ILE A 157 -15.28 3.44 -10.79
C ILE A 157 -16.44 4.35 -10.38
N TYR A 158 -16.89 4.21 -9.14
CA TYR A 158 -17.80 5.17 -8.51
C TYR A 158 -16.99 6.34 -7.95
N GLN A 159 -17.39 7.58 -8.25
CA GLN A 159 -16.67 8.77 -7.83
C GLN A 159 -17.62 9.86 -7.35
N LYS A 160 -17.46 10.28 -6.09
CA LYS A 160 -18.04 11.50 -5.52
C LYS A 160 -16.94 12.26 -4.75
N PRO A 161 -16.01 12.91 -5.49
CA PRO A 161 -14.77 13.47 -4.93
C PRO A 161 -14.95 14.40 -3.74
N LEU A 162 -15.95 15.29 -3.79
CA LEU A 162 -16.21 16.27 -2.73
C LEU A 162 -16.61 15.60 -1.40
N ASN A 163 -17.08 14.36 -1.44
CA ASN A 163 -17.43 13.55 -0.28
C ASN A 163 -16.32 12.56 0.12
N PHE A 164 -15.16 12.59 -0.51
CA PHE A 164 -14.09 11.59 -0.37
C PHE A 164 -14.54 10.17 -0.73
N GLU A 165 -15.44 10.01 -1.70
CA GLU A 165 -15.82 8.67 -2.17
C GLU A 165 -15.22 8.44 -3.55
N ASN A 166 -14.30 7.49 -3.67
CA ASN A 166 -13.87 6.97 -4.95
C ASN A 166 -13.42 5.53 -4.77
N TYR A 167 -14.08 4.61 -5.48
CA TYR A 167 -13.85 3.18 -5.33
C TYR A 167 -14.27 2.39 -6.58
N LEU A 168 -13.61 1.25 -6.78
CA LEU A 168 -13.92 0.29 -7.83
C LEU A 168 -15.22 -0.45 -7.50
N LEU A 169 -16.11 -0.55 -8.48
CA LEU A 169 -17.27 -1.42 -8.46
C LEU A 169 -16.81 -2.82 -8.89
N VAL A 170 -16.56 -3.68 -7.91
CA VAL A 170 -15.95 -5.00 -8.11
C VAL A 170 -16.89 -5.95 -8.86
N ASP A 171 -16.38 -6.60 -9.90
CA ASP A 171 -17.03 -7.73 -10.55
C ASP A 171 -16.92 -8.99 -9.67
N GLU A 172 -17.98 -9.26 -8.91
CA GLU A 172 -18.05 -10.43 -8.03
C GLU A 172 -18.05 -11.77 -8.80
N THR A 173 -18.30 -11.78 -10.12
CA THR A 173 -18.14 -13.01 -10.92
C THR A 173 -16.68 -13.38 -11.10
N LYS A 174 -15.80 -12.37 -11.09
CA LYS A 174 -14.35 -12.52 -11.24
C LYS A 174 -13.64 -12.68 -9.89
N TYR A 175 -13.97 -11.82 -8.93
CA TYR A 175 -13.26 -11.75 -7.63
C TYR A 175 -13.98 -12.50 -6.51
N GLY A 176 -15.17 -13.03 -6.77
CA GLY A 176 -16.02 -13.66 -5.76
C GLY A 176 -16.74 -12.65 -4.87
N LYS A 177 -17.50 -13.18 -3.89
CA LYS A 177 -18.18 -12.36 -2.89
C LYS A 177 -17.20 -11.82 -1.84
N PRO A 178 -17.54 -10.70 -1.16
CA PRO A 178 -16.78 -10.19 -0.04
C PRO A 178 -16.46 -11.28 1.01
N LYS A 179 -15.19 -11.35 1.43
CA LYS A 179 -14.70 -12.27 2.47
C LYS A 179 -14.70 -11.62 3.85
N LEU A 180 -14.52 -10.31 3.91
CA LEU A 180 -14.55 -9.50 5.13
C LEU A 180 -14.95 -8.06 4.77
N GLU A 181 -15.82 -7.46 5.59
CA GLU A 181 -16.07 -6.02 5.59
C GLU A 181 -15.55 -5.45 6.91
N PHE A 182 -14.60 -4.50 6.86
CA PHE A 182 -13.99 -3.93 8.04
C PHE A 182 -13.81 -2.42 7.91
N GLY A 183 -14.68 -1.67 8.59
CA GLY A 183 -14.82 -0.24 8.37
C GLY A 183 -15.31 0.02 6.94
N ASN A 184 -14.56 0.83 6.19
CA ASN A 184 -14.85 1.16 4.80
C ASN A 184 -14.17 0.21 3.80
N TYR A 185 -13.37 -0.76 4.27
CA TYR A 185 -12.62 -1.67 3.42
C TYR A 185 -13.37 -2.99 3.24
N VAL A 186 -13.47 -3.45 2.00
CA VAL A 186 -14.18 -4.67 1.60
C VAL A 186 -13.20 -5.61 0.92
N PHE A 187 -12.93 -6.76 1.53
CA PHE A 187 -11.89 -7.68 1.09
C PHE A 187 -12.46 -8.75 0.15
N TYR A 188 -11.79 -8.94 -0.99
CA TYR A 188 -12.12 -9.94 -2.02
C TYR A 188 -10.90 -10.82 -2.28
N GLY A 189 -11.08 -12.13 -2.37
CA GLY A 189 -9.94 -13.04 -2.55
C GLY A 189 -10.29 -14.52 -2.46
N SER A 190 -9.29 -15.38 -2.60
CA SER A 190 -9.43 -16.83 -2.43
C SER A 190 -9.59 -17.23 -0.96
N ASP A 191 -9.94 -18.50 -0.71
CA ASP A 191 -10.03 -19.03 0.67
C ASP A 191 -8.66 -19.19 1.36
N LYS A 192 -7.54 -19.07 0.63
CA LYS A 192 -6.20 -19.08 1.24
C LYS A 192 -6.00 -17.92 2.21
N TRP A 193 -6.72 -16.83 2.02
CA TRP A 193 -6.69 -15.63 2.86
C TRP A 193 -7.54 -15.74 4.12
N LYS A 194 -8.28 -16.84 4.33
CA LYS A 194 -9.27 -16.94 5.40
C LYS A 194 -8.70 -16.67 6.79
N GLU A 195 -7.59 -17.30 7.15
CA GLU A 195 -6.98 -17.12 8.48
C GLU A 195 -6.33 -15.73 8.62
N TYR A 196 -5.72 -15.20 7.56
CA TYR A 196 -5.22 -13.82 7.53
C TYR A 196 -6.36 -12.83 7.83
N LEU A 197 -7.47 -12.94 7.10
CA LEU A 197 -8.60 -12.02 7.21
C LEU A 197 -9.30 -12.11 8.57
N ARG A 198 -9.43 -13.32 9.13
CA ARG A 198 -9.97 -13.49 10.47
C ARG A 198 -9.13 -12.71 11.49
N VAL A 199 -7.82 -12.89 11.47
CA VAL A 199 -6.92 -12.24 12.44
C VAL A 199 -6.77 -10.75 12.17
N PHE A 200 -6.82 -10.33 10.91
CA PHE A 200 -6.92 -8.93 10.54
C PHE A 200 -8.16 -8.30 11.18
N GLY A 201 -9.34 -8.90 11.02
CA GLY A 201 -10.58 -8.42 11.64
C GLY A 201 -10.54 -8.37 13.17
N ASP A 202 -9.86 -9.34 13.80
CA ASP A 202 -9.77 -9.44 15.27
C ASP A 202 -8.75 -8.46 15.88
N ASN A 203 -7.61 -8.24 15.23
CA ASN A 203 -6.44 -7.59 15.85
C ASN A 203 -6.05 -6.25 15.21
N PHE A 204 -6.49 -5.95 13.99
CA PHE A 204 -6.08 -4.74 13.29
C PHE A 204 -6.73 -3.49 13.90
N LYS A 205 -5.92 -2.46 14.18
CA LYS A 205 -6.36 -1.24 14.88
C LYS A 205 -6.99 -0.22 13.93
N MET A 206 -7.99 -0.62 13.14
CA MET A 206 -8.58 0.20 12.06
C MET A 206 -9.02 1.58 12.53
N LYS A 207 -9.78 1.65 13.64
CA LYS A 207 -10.28 2.93 14.17
C LYS A 207 -9.16 3.89 14.54
N SER A 208 -8.13 3.40 15.24
CA SER A 208 -6.98 4.21 15.63
C SER A 208 -6.17 4.67 14.43
N PHE A 209 -6.02 3.81 13.42
CA PHE A 209 -5.36 4.15 12.16
C PHE A 209 -6.10 5.24 11.40
N LEU A 210 -7.39 5.04 11.10
CA LEU A 210 -8.21 6.02 10.38
C LEU A 210 -8.30 7.36 11.12
N GLN A 211 -8.38 7.33 12.46
CA GLN A 211 -8.37 8.55 13.26
C GLN A 211 -7.03 9.29 13.14
N TYR A 212 -5.91 8.57 13.20
CA TYR A 212 -4.58 9.16 13.10
C TYR A 212 -4.32 9.78 11.72
N VAL A 213 -4.55 9.06 10.64
CA VAL A 213 -4.29 9.59 9.28
C VAL A 213 -5.20 10.79 8.96
N LYS A 214 -6.43 10.79 9.50
CA LYS A 214 -7.33 11.94 9.38
C LYS A 214 -6.88 13.13 10.24
N SER A 215 -6.44 12.91 11.48
CA SER A 215 -6.05 14.00 12.38
C SER A 215 -4.71 14.62 12.03
N GLU A 216 -3.76 13.80 11.60
CA GLU A 216 -2.40 14.21 11.29
C GLU A 216 -2.27 14.68 9.84
N PHE A 217 -2.95 14.08 8.88
CA PHE A 217 -2.69 14.36 7.45
C PHE A 217 -3.93 14.78 6.67
N GLN A 218 -5.10 14.93 7.31
CA GLN A 218 -6.39 15.22 6.64
C GLN A 218 -6.75 14.19 5.56
N LEU A 219 -6.25 12.95 5.71
CA LEU A 219 -6.49 11.86 4.78
C LEU A 219 -7.76 11.09 5.16
N GLU A 220 -8.67 10.92 4.20
CA GLU A 220 -9.95 10.25 4.38
C GLU A 220 -10.46 9.65 3.07
N ASN A 221 -11.11 8.49 3.13
CA ASN A 221 -11.93 7.95 2.07
C ASN A 221 -13.19 7.31 2.70
N ARG A 222 -14.35 7.80 2.30
CA ARG A 222 -15.67 7.41 2.81
C ARG A 222 -16.37 6.38 1.93
N GLY A 223 -15.79 6.05 0.78
CA GLY A 223 -16.29 5.04 -0.13
C GLY A 223 -16.12 3.61 0.42
N LYS A 224 -16.75 2.64 -0.24
CA LYS A 224 -16.51 1.21 0.03
C LYS A 224 -15.29 0.75 -0.75
N ILE A 225 -14.12 0.82 -0.14
CA ILE A 225 -12.82 0.59 -0.79
C ILE A 225 -12.58 -0.90 -0.93
N PRO A 226 -12.54 -1.46 -2.15
CA PRO A 226 -12.21 -2.85 -2.33
C PRO A 226 -10.72 -3.09 -2.09
N VAL A 227 -10.44 -4.17 -1.35
CA VAL A 227 -9.11 -4.73 -1.15
C VAL A 227 -9.07 -6.08 -1.89
N LEU A 228 -8.36 -6.11 -3.01
CA LEU A 228 -8.25 -7.28 -3.88
C LEU A 228 -7.02 -8.10 -3.46
N LEU A 229 -7.25 -9.34 -3.05
CA LEU A 229 -6.25 -10.23 -2.51
C LEU A 229 -5.85 -11.27 -3.56
N PHE A 230 -4.59 -11.20 -3.98
CA PHE A 230 -4.03 -12.09 -4.99
C PHE A 230 -3.23 -13.22 -4.36
N ASP A 231 -3.31 -14.41 -4.93
CA ASP A 231 -2.62 -15.57 -4.36
C ASP A 231 -1.13 -15.57 -4.68
N LYS A 232 -0.76 -14.96 -5.82
CA LYS A 232 0.60 -14.95 -6.37
C LYS A 232 1.03 -13.57 -6.84
N TYR A 233 2.34 -13.31 -6.77
CA TYR A 233 2.92 -12.03 -7.18
C TYR A 233 2.70 -11.72 -8.67
N GLU A 234 2.68 -12.73 -9.53
CA GLU A 234 2.45 -12.48 -10.95
C GLU A 234 1.02 -12.06 -11.26
N GLU A 235 0.03 -12.47 -10.45
CA GLU A 235 -1.36 -12.07 -10.64
C GLU A 235 -1.56 -10.58 -10.33
N ILE A 236 -0.92 -10.08 -9.26
CA ILE A 236 -0.92 -8.65 -8.94
C ILE A 236 -0.17 -7.83 -9.99
N LYS A 237 0.97 -8.33 -10.51
CA LYS A 237 1.71 -7.69 -11.60
C LYS A 237 0.90 -7.60 -12.89
N GLU A 238 0.22 -8.68 -13.27
CA GLU A 238 -0.70 -8.69 -14.42
C GLU A 238 -1.86 -7.70 -14.23
N TYR A 239 -2.40 -7.63 -13.02
CA TYR A 239 -3.49 -6.71 -12.70
C TYR A 239 -3.07 -5.24 -12.82
N ILE A 240 -1.94 -4.88 -12.22
CA ILE A 240 -1.40 -3.50 -12.21
C ILE A 240 -0.83 -3.13 -13.59
N GLY A 241 -0.25 -4.09 -14.30
CA GLY A 241 0.41 -3.87 -15.60
C GLY A 241 1.84 -3.34 -15.52
N ALA A 242 2.44 -3.35 -14.33
CA ALA A 242 3.81 -2.91 -14.09
C ALA A 242 4.48 -3.72 -12.98
N ASP A 243 5.81 -3.77 -13.00
CA ASP A 243 6.59 -4.24 -11.87
C ASP A 243 6.42 -3.27 -10.69
N ILE A 244 6.17 -3.80 -9.49
CA ILE A 244 6.06 -3.00 -8.27
C ILE A 244 7.48 -2.77 -7.73
N PRO A 245 8.00 -1.53 -7.73
CA PRO A 245 9.33 -1.24 -7.20
C PRO A 245 9.41 -1.62 -5.73
N GLY A 246 10.45 -2.35 -5.33
CA GLY A 246 10.58 -2.82 -3.94
C GLY A 246 9.59 -3.93 -3.56
N GLY A 247 8.80 -4.46 -4.50
CA GLY A 247 7.90 -5.59 -4.32
C GLY A 247 8.67 -6.82 -3.83
N SER A 248 8.58 -7.09 -2.54
CA SER A 248 8.93 -8.39 -1.96
C SER A 248 7.71 -9.31 -1.98
N GLU A 249 7.91 -10.54 -1.53
CA GLU A 249 6.93 -11.61 -1.45
C GLU A 249 5.62 -11.28 -0.67
N GLU A 250 5.53 -10.10 -0.05
CA GLU A 250 4.39 -9.55 0.71
C GLU A 250 3.89 -8.19 0.15
N GLY A 251 4.18 -7.90 -1.13
CA GLY A 251 3.89 -6.61 -1.78
C GLY A 251 2.41 -6.28 -1.97
N GLY A 252 2.12 -5.00 -2.18
CA GLY A 252 0.78 -4.48 -2.47
C GLY A 252 0.83 -3.25 -3.38
N PHE A 253 -0.35 -2.72 -3.70
CA PHE A 253 -0.48 -1.43 -4.39
C PHE A 253 -1.77 -0.73 -3.97
N GLY A 254 -1.63 0.47 -3.43
CA GLY A 254 -2.71 1.38 -3.08
C GLY A 254 -3.06 2.26 -4.28
N GLY A 255 -3.95 1.78 -5.14
CA GLY A 255 -4.51 2.58 -6.22
C GLY A 255 -5.55 3.58 -5.73
N ARG A 256 -6.00 4.46 -6.62
CA ARG A 256 -7.02 5.46 -6.29
C ARG A 256 -8.38 4.84 -5.98
N ASP A 257 -8.76 3.80 -6.70
CA ASP A 257 -10.08 3.14 -6.62
C ASP A 257 -10.07 1.82 -5.83
N SER A 258 -8.91 1.23 -5.59
CA SER A 258 -8.78 -0.07 -4.94
C SER A 258 -7.41 -0.23 -4.30
N ILE A 259 -7.30 -1.16 -3.34
CA ILE A 259 -6.03 -1.63 -2.79
C ILE A 259 -5.83 -3.06 -3.25
N THR A 260 -4.60 -3.43 -3.60
CA THR A 260 -4.24 -4.82 -3.90
C THR A 260 -3.19 -5.31 -2.92
N LEU A 261 -3.29 -6.59 -2.52
CA LEU A 261 -2.31 -7.23 -1.63
C LEU A 261 -1.92 -8.62 -2.14
N CYS A 262 -0.70 -9.02 -1.79
CA CYS A 262 -0.12 -10.33 -2.09
C CYS A 262 0.66 -10.87 -0.87
N CYS A 263 0.94 -12.16 -0.71
CA CYS A 263 0.50 -13.28 -1.56
C CYS A 263 -0.21 -14.36 -0.73
N GLY A 264 -1.42 -14.71 -1.14
CA GLY A 264 -2.29 -15.66 -0.43
C GLY A 264 -1.67 -17.04 -0.22
N GLU A 265 -0.82 -17.50 -1.14
CA GLU A 265 -0.15 -18.80 -1.01
C GLU A 265 0.86 -18.89 0.15
N LYS A 266 1.28 -17.73 0.68
CA LYS A 266 2.21 -17.62 1.82
C LYS A 266 1.47 -17.38 3.13
N MET A 267 0.15 -17.17 3.07
CA MET A 267 -0.65 -16.94 4.25
C MET A 267 -0.78 -18.23 5.06
N PRO A 268 -0.67 -18.13 6.40
CA PRO A 268 -0.70 -19.30 7.27
C PRO A 268 -2.04 -20.03 7.12
N GLN A 269 -1.97 -21.35 7.03
CA GLN A 269 -3.14 -22.24 6.98
C GLN A 269 -3.30 -22.93 8.33
N ALA A 270 -4.55 -23.16 8.74
CA ALA A 270 -4.85 -23.87 9.96
C ALA A 270 -4.32 -25.32 9.89
N THR A 271 -3.47 -25.70 10.83
CA THR A 271 -2.93 -27.06 10.96
C THR A 271 -3.72 -27.92 11.94
N GLY A 272 -4.60 -27.30 12.72
CA GLY A 272 -5.36 -27.96 13.81
C GLY A 272 -4.58 -28.03 15.12
N VAL A 273 -3.37 -27.46 15.17
CA VAL A 273 -2.52 -27.43 16.36
C VAL A 273 -2.54 -26.02 16.94
N LEU A 274 -3.27 -25.84 18.04
CA LEU A 274 -3.61 -24.52 18.57
C LEU A 274 -2.40 -23.62 18.83
N GLU A 275 -1.31 -24.13 19.43
CA GLU A 275 -0.14 -23.28 19.72
C GLU A 275 0.64 -22.90 18.46
N PHE A 276 0.68 -23.79 17.46
CA PHE A 276 1.31 -23.51 16.17
C PHE A 276 0.49 -22.50 15.37
N ASP A 277 -0.82 -22.75 15.24
CA ASP A 277 -1.73 -21.90 14.48
C ASP A 277 -1.78 -20.49 15.11
N SER A 278 -1.83 -20.40 16.45
CA SER A 278 -1.79 -19.10 17.14
C SER A 278 -0.47 -18.34 16.91
N ASP A 279 0.67 -19.03 16.85
CA ASP A 279 1.96 -18.40 16.56
C ASP A 279 2.04 -17.93 15.09
N ALA A 280 1.66 -18.79 14.15
CA ALA A 280 1.64 -18.46 12.73
C ALA A 280 0.81 -17.20 12.45
N LEU A 281 -0.32 -17.05 13.17
CA LEU A 281 -1.19 -15.88 13.10
C LEU A 281 -0.60 -14.62 13.73
N ARG A 282 0.14 -14.72 14.85
CA ARG A 282 0.86 -13.58 15.45
C ARG A 282 2.01 -13.08 14.58
N ARG A 283 2.55 -13.96 13.73
CA ARG A 283 3.64 -13.64 12.81
C ARG A 283 3.16 -12.91 11.56
N VAL A 284 1.85 -12.90 11.29
CA VAL A 284 1.25 -12.23 10.14
C VAL A 284 1.61 -10.74 10.14
N HIS A 285 2.12 -10.28 9.00
CA HIS A 285 2.45 -8.88 8.76
C HIS A 285 1.21 -8.13 8.23
N PHE A 286 0.81 -7.06 8.92
CA PHE A 286 -0.24 -6.14 8.47
C PHE A 286 0.31 -4.81 7.95
N GLY A 287 1.64 -4.63 7.94
CA GLY A 287 2.27 -3.36 7.55
C GLY A 287 2.00 -2.98 6.11
N THR A 288 2.03 -3.95 5.18
CA THR A 288 1.64 -3.72 3.77
C THR A 288 0.27 -3.07 3.67
N PHE A 289 -0.74 -3.52 4.41
CA PHE A 289 -2.06 -2.89 4.36
C PHE A 289 -2.03 -1.44 4.87
N TYR A 290 -1.34 -1.15 5.98
CA TYR A 290 -1.19 0.24 6.46
C TYR A 290 -0.56 1.12 5.39
N HIS A 291 0.49 0.63 4.75
CA HIS A 291 1.23 1.32 3.71
C HIS A 291 0.34 1.62 2.49
N GLU A 292 -0.29 0.60 1.90
CA GLU A 292 -1.14 0.80 0.70
C GLU A 292 -2.43 1.58 1.00
N ALA A 293 -2.96 1.47 2.22
CA ALA A 293 -4.09 2.30 2.63
C ALA A 293 -3.74 3.79 2.65
N VAL A 294 -2.51 4.16 3.01
CA VAL A 294 -2.06 5.57 2.97
C VAL A 294 -2.00 6.05 1.51
N HIS A 295 -1.38 5.28 0.61
CA HIS A 295 -1.35 5.60 -0.83
C HIS A 295 -2.74 5.82 -1.42
N ASN A 296 -3.71 4.95 -1.09
CA ASN A 296 -5.10 5.14 -1.50
C ASN A 296 -5.66 6.46 -0.96
N LEU A 297 -5.54 6.71 0.35
CA LEU A 297 -6.10 7.91 0.96
C LEU A 297 -5.47 9.21 0.43
N GLU A 298 -4.17 9.20 0.12
CA GLU A 298 -3.47 10.34 -0.49
C GLU A 298 -4.04 10.67 -1.88
N GLN A 299 -4.23 9.66 -2.73
CA GLN A 299 -4.79 9.86 -4.07
C GLN A 299 -6.23 10.39 -4.03
N ILE A 300 -7.03 9.94 -3.05
CA ILE A 300 -8.40 10.42 -2.84
C ILE A 300 -8.42 11.87 -2.36
N SER A 301 -7.52 12.21 -1.43
CA SER A 301 -7.33 13.59 -0.95
C SER A 301 -6.96 14.52 -2.11
N CYS A 302 -5.99 14.13 -2.94
CA CYS A 302 -5.62 14.89 -4.14
C CYS A 302 -6.78 15.06 -5.11
N LEU A 303 -7.54 13.99 -5.37
CA LEU A 303 -8.72 14.05 -6.24
C LEU A 303 -9.74 15.10 -5.72
N LYS A 304 -10.00 15.12 -4.41
CA LYS A 304 -10.89 16.11 -3.82
C LYS A 304 -10.36 17.53 -4.02
N ILE A 305 -9.08 17.78 -3.72
CA ILE A 305 -8.45 19.10 -3.84
C ILE A 305 -8.50 19.60 -5.30
N GLN A 306 -8.19 18.73 -6.26
CA GLN A 306 -8.28 19.06 -7.69
C GLN A 306 -9.71 19.40 -8.11
N THR A 307 -10.69 18.66 -7.58
CA THR A 307 -12.12 18.90 -7.86
C THR A 307 -12.60 20.22 -7.25
N GLU A 308 -12.20 20.55 -6.03
CA GLU A 308 -12.57 21.80 -5.35
C GLU A 308 -11.94 23.04 -5.97
N THR A 309 -10.68 22.94 -6.37
CA THR A 309 -9.93 24.06 -6.92
C THR A 309 -10.14 24.24 -8.43
N GLY A 310 -10.62 23.19 -9.12
CA GLY A 310 -10.66 23.12 -10.58
C GLY A 310 -9.27 23.13 -11.23
N LYS A 311 -8.20 22.93 -10.45
CA LYS A 311 -6.81 22.94 -10.92
C LYS A 311 -6.30 21.51 -11.01
N PHE A 312 -5.73 21.18 -12.17
CA PHE A 312 -5.15 19.88 -12.45
C PHE A 312 -3.70 20.08 -12.88
N PRO A 313 -2.78 19.20 -12.47
CA PRO A 313 -1.41 19.25 -12.94
C PRO A 313 -1.39 19.09 -14.48
N GLN A 314 -0.59 19.90 -15.17
CA GLN A 314 -0.45 19.79 -16.63
C GLN A 314 0.40 18.58 -17.06
N THR A 315 1.21 18.08 -16.13
CA THR A 315 2.06 16.89 -16.29
C THR A 315 2.03 16.10 -14.99
N ASP A 316 2.02 14.78 -15.08
CA ASP A 316 2.09 13.93 -13.89
C ASP A 316 3.34 14.26 -13.07
N ILE A 317 3.14 14.66 -11.82
CA ILE A 317 4.22 14.86 -10.86
C ILE A 317 4.42 13.51 -10.17
N LEU A 318 5.51 12.83 -10.53
CA LEU A 318 5.97 11.67 -9.78
C LEU A 318 6.73 12.16 -8.54
N ASP A 319 6.25 11.85 -7.33
CA ASP A 319 6.86 12.32 -6.09
C ASP A 319 7.20 11.19 -5.10
N PRO A 320 8.05 10.21 -5.49
CA PRO A 320 8.20 8.97 -4.74
C PRO A 320 8.66 9.17 -3.30
N TRP A 321 9.56 10.14 -3.06
CA TRP A 321 10.10 10.37 -1.72
C TRP A 321 9.00 10.73 -0.71
N PHE A 322 7.95 11.42 -1.15
CA PHE A 322 6.83 11.83 -0.31
C PHE A 322 5.81 10.72 -0.19
N GLU A 323 5.35 10.16 -1.31
CA GLU A 323 4.34 9.08 -1.35
C GLU A 323 4.82 7.88 -0.54
N GLU A 324 5.98 7.33 -0.88
CA GLU A 324 6.57 6.22 -0.11
C GLU A 324 7.00 6.67 1.28
N GLY A 325 7.51 7.90 1.40
CA GLY A 325 7.95 8.43 2.68
C GLY A 325 6.84 8.48 3.72
N LEU A 326 5.66 8.98 3.34
CA LEU A 326 4.51 9.13 4.22
C LEU A 326 3.93 7.75 4.54
N ALA A 327 3.75 6.89 3.55
CA ALA A 327 3.24 5.54 3.74
C ALA A 327 4.12 4.72 4.71
N ASN A 328 5.45 4.75 4.54
CA ASN A 328 6.40 4.07 5.44
C ASN A 328 6.45 4.71 6.84
N TYR A 329 6.34 6.04 6.94
CA TYR A 329 6.31 6.74 8.22
C TYR A 329 5.07 6.38 9.05
N VAL A 330 3.90 6.34 8.39
CA VAL A 330 2.64 5.94 9.02
C VAL A 330 2.66 4.46 9.38
N GLU A 331 3.13 3.58 8.48
CA GLU A 331 3.28 2.15 8.76
C GLU A 331 4.11 1.94 10.05
N ALA A 332 5.26 2.62 10.18
CA ALA A 332 6.13 2.53 11.35
C ALA A 332 5.46 2.98 12.66
N LYS A 333 4.41 3.80 12.60
CA LYS A 333 3.63 4.20 13.78
C LYS A 333 2.77 3.06 14.34
N PHE A 334 2.30 2.17 13.47
CA PHE A 334 1.42 1.06 13.83
C PHE A 334 2.14 -0.30 13.83
N TYR A 335 3.33 -0.36 13.25
CA TYR A 335 4.12 -1.58 13.10
C TYR A 335 5.60 -1.33 13.40
N GLU A 336 5.99 -1.53 14.66
CA GLU A 336 7.34 -1.18 15.18
C GLU A 336 8.49 -1.81 14.40
N ARG A 337 8.31 -3.01 13.83
CA ARG A 337 9.34 -3.66 12.99
C ARG A 337 9.76 -2.78 11.83
N LYS A 338 8.81 -2.03 11.26
CA LYS A 338 9.08 -1.17 10.12
C LYS A 338 10.05 -0.04 10.47
N GLN A 339 9.94 0.51 11.68
CA GLN A 339 10.87 1.54 12.15
C GLN A 339 12.32 1.03 12.14
N PHE A 340 12.55 -0.21 12.60
CA PHE A 340 13.88 -0.79 12.55
C PHE A 340 14.40 -0.90 11.11
N TYR A 341 13.60 -1.43 10.18
CA TYR A 341 14.03 -1.61 8.78
C TYR A 341 14.39 -0.27 8.12
N ILE A 342 13.56 0.76 8.30
CA ILE A 342 13.84 2.12 7.79
C ILE A 342 15.22 2.60 8.27
N TYR A 343 15.50 2.47 9.57
CA TYR A 343 16.75 2.95 10.16
C TYR A 343 17.96 2.14 9.73
N ASN A 344 17.81 0.81 9.66
CA ASN A 344 18.87 -0.09 9.22
C ASN A 344 19.25 0.16 7.77
N ASP A 345 18.27 0.34 6.90
CA ASP A 345 18.51 0.55 5.47
C ASP A 345 19.05 1.96 5.21
N ALA A 346 18.57 2.98 5.95
CA ALA A 346 19.15 4.31 5.92
C ALA A 346 20.63 4.33 6.37
N GLU A 347 20.99 3.64 7.47
CA GLU A 347 22.38 3.53 7.93
C GLU A 347 23.27 2.93 6.84
N LYS A 348 22.80 1.85 6.21
CA LYS A 348 23.50 1.19 5.12
C LYS A 348 23.71 2.14 3.94
N LEU A 349 22.67 2.84 3.49
CA LEU A 349 22.75 3.79 2.37
C LEU A 349 23.70 4.96 2.65
N ILE A 350 23.72 5.47 3.87
CA ILE A 350 24.63 6.55 4.29
C ILE A 350 26.08 6.03 4.31
N ARG A 351 26.33 4.87 4.91
CA ARG A 351 27.65 4.24 4.95
C ARG A 351 28.20 3.94 3.56
N GLU A 352 27.33 3.53 2.64
CA GLU A 352 27.65 3.27 1.24
C GLU A 352 27.71 4.55 0.37
N ASN A 353 27.51 5.75 0.96
CA ASN A 353 27.49 7.05 0.27
C ASN A 353 26.51 7.08 -0.94
N LYS A 354 25.36 6.42 -0.78
CA LYS A 354 24.29 6.36 -1.79
C LYS A 354 23.21 7.42 -1.61
N VAL A 355 23.14 8.06 -0.44
CA VAL A 355 22.19 9.15 -0.19
C VAL A 355 22.61 10.40 -0.97
N PRO A 356 21.73 10.96 -1.81
CA PRO A 356 22.02 12.19 -2.55
C PRO A 356 22.34 13.38 -1.63
N LYS A 357 23.20 14.29 -2.10
CA LYS A 357 23.61 15.49 -1.33
C LYS A 357 22.69 16.69 -1.49
N THR A 358 21.83 16.67 -2.51
CA THR A 358 20.83 17.71 -2.77
C THR A 358 19.46 17.07 -2.94
N PHE A 359 18.42 17.80 -2.58
CA PHE A 359 17.04 17.36 -2.71
C PHE A 359 16.66 17.18 -4.17
N LYS A 360 17.16 18.03 -5.08
CA LYS A 360 16.95 17.82 -6.53
C LYS A 360 17.49 16.46 -6.97
N ALA A 361 18.69 16.07 -6.53
CA ALA A 361 19.26 14.77 -6.88
C ALA A 361 18.48 13.60 -6.23
N LEU A 362 17.82 13.81 -5.09
CA LEU A 362 16.87 12.86 -4.51
C LEU A 362 15.65 12.66 -5.41
N LEU A 363 15.04 13.74 -5.90
CA LEU A 363 13.92 13.68 -6.85
C LEU A 363 14.32 12.98 -8.15
N ASP A 364 15.47 13.35 -8.71
CA ASP A 364 15.99 12.78 -9.96
C ASP A 364 16.33 11.29 -9.81
N ALA A 365 16.64 10.82 -8.59
CA ALA A 365 16.91 9.41 -8.29
C ALA A 365 15.66 8.52 -8.30
N LYS A 366 14.45 9.09 -8.11
CA LYS A 366 13.18 8.36 -8.07
C LYS A 366 13.27 7.15 -7.11
N PHE A 367 13.03 5.93 -7.59
CA PHE A 367 13.06 4.68 -6.82
C PHE A 367 14.46 4.03 -6.72
N LYS A 368 15.51 4.68 -7.23
CA LYS A 368 16.88 4.13 -7.21
C LYS A 368 17.30 3.80 -5.77
N ASP A 369 17.93 2.64 -5.59
CA ASP A 369 18.40 2.14 -4.29
C ASP A 369 17.30 2.09 -3.20
N LEU A 370 16.02 2.10 -3.60
CA LEU A 370 14.86 2.20 -2.69
C LEU A 370 14.94 3.41 -1.75
N LEU A 371 15.60 4.50 -2.19
CA LEU A 371 15.75 5.74 -1.43
C LEU A 371 14.43 6.26 -0.84
N PRO A 372 13.29 6.27 -1.57
CA PRO A 372 12.01 6.72 -1.02
C PRO A 372 11.54 5.96 0.23
N TYR A 373 11.81 4.66 0.29
CA TYR A 373 11.36 3.79 1.39
C TYR A 373 12.19 3.94 2.66
N SER A 374 13.44 4.40 2.55
CA SER A 374 14.38 4.49 3.69
C SER A 374 14.70 5.93 4.09
N ILE A 375 14.85 6.83 3.12
CA ILE A 375 15.17 8.25 3.34
C ILE A 375 13.90 9.08 3.43
N GLY A 376 12.91 8.84 2.56
CA GLY A 376 11.59 9.49 2.59
C GLY A 376 10.95 9.56 3.99
N PRO A 377 10.77 8.43 4.72
CA PRO A 377 10.15 8.48 6.05
C PRO A 377 10.97 9.24 7.09
N LEU A 378 12.29 9.37 6.93
CA LEU A 378 13.12 10.21 7.80
C LEU A 378 12.87 11.70 7.55
N LEU A 379 12.69 12.10 6.29
CA LEU A 379 12.30 13.46 5.93
C LEU A 379 10.90 13.77 6.45
N ILE A 380 9.93 12.88 6.24
CA ILE A 380 8.56 13.07 6.74
C ILE A 380 8.56 13.17 8.28
N LYS A 381 9.28 12.29 8.98
CA LYS A 381 9.45 12.37 10.44
C LYS A 381 9.98 13.74 10.86
N HIS A 382 11.08 14.18 10.25
CA HIS A 382 11.71 15.46 10.61
C HIS A 382 10.78 16.66 10.33
N ILE A 383 10.11 16.68 9.17
CA ILE A 383 9.18 17.74 8.81
C ILE A 383 8.01 17.77 9.82
N HIS A 384 7.44 16.61 10.11
CA HIS A 384 6.33 16.46 11.04
C HIS A 384 6.70 16.91 12.46
N GLU A 385 7.88 16.53 12.96
CA GLU A 385 8.34 16.87 14.31
C GLU A 385 8.77 18.34 14.46
N THR A 386 9.32 18.95 13.40
CA THR A 386 9.93 20.29 13.47
C THR A 386 8.99 21.40 13.00
N TYR A 387 8.26 21.18 11.91
CA TYR A 387 7.38 22.17 11.27
C TYR A 387 5.90 21.87 11.51
N GLY A 388 5.61 20.71 12.10
CA GLY A 388 4.25 20.28 12.42
C GLY A 388 3.51 19.70 11.22
N LYS A 389 2.35 19.13 11.50
CA LYS A 389 1.51 18.44 10.51
C LYS A 389 1.01 19.33 9.36
N GLU A 390 0.83 20.62 9.61
CA GLU A 390 0.37 21.57 8.59
C GLU A 390 1.37 21.71 7.44
N ALA A 391 2.67 21.52 7.68
CA ALA A 391 3.67 21.52 6.61
C ALA A 391 3.48 20.32 5.66
N ILE A 392 3.22 19.13 6.18
CA ILE A 392 2.93 17.93 5.37
C ILE A 392 1.64 18.13 4.56
N ILE A 393 0.58 18.62 5.21
CA ILE A 393 -0.71 18.88 4.56
C ILE A 393 -0.57 19.95 3.47
N SER A 394 0.17 21.03 3.74
CA SER A 394 0.41 22.11 2.78
C SER A 394 1.21 21.62 1.58
N TYR A 395 2.27 20.84 1.83
CA TYR A 395 3.08 20.22 0.78
C TYR A 395 2.20 19.40 -0.17
N GLN A 396 1.42 18.47 0.38
CA GLN A 396 0.53 17.62 -0.39
C GLN A 396 -0.48 18.45 -1.20
N LYS A 397 -1.13 19.44 -0.59
CA LYS A 397 -2.12 20.29 -1.28
C LYS A 397 -1.53 21.01 -2.49
N GLU A 398 -0.32 21.53 -2.36
CA GLU A 398 0.37 22.23 -3.44
C GLU A 398 0.80 21.28 -4.56
N THR A 399 1.37 20.12 -4.23
CA THR A 399 1.79 19.14 -5.25
C THR A 399 0.59 18.52 -5.97
N CYS A 400 -0.54 18.27 -5.29
CA CYS A 400 -1.77 17.76 -5.92
C CYS A 400 -2.28 18.67 -7.06
N VAL A 401 -2.02 19.98 -7.02
CA VAL A 401 -2.44 20.95 -8.05
C VAL A 401 -1.33 21.37 -9.01
N GLY A 402 -0.20 20.67 -8.99
CA GLY A 402 0.87 20.83 -9.97
C GLY A 402 2.02 21.76 -9.55
N VAL A 403 2.11 22.17 -8.28
CA VAL A 403 3.31 22.88 -7.78
C VAL A 403 4.47 21.89 -7.70
N SER A 404 5.66 22.31 -8.13
CA SER A 404 6.83 21.43 -8.10
C SER A 404 7.25 21.07 -6.67
N PRO A 405 7.72 19.84 -6.41
CA PRO A 405 8.16 19.39 -5.08
C PRO A 405 9.11 20.36 -4.35
N LEU A 406 10.09 20.93 -5.07
CA LEU A 406 11.04 21.88 -4.51
C LEU A 406 10.36 23.15 -3.98
N LEU A 407 9.42 23.71 -4.75
CA LEU A 407 8.70 24.92 -4.38
C LEU A 407 7.66 24.64 -3.29
N ALA A 408 6.93 23.53 -3.41
CA ALA A 408 5.94 23.11 -2.41
C ALA A 408 6.58 22.90 -1.03
N LEU A 409 7.76 22.25 -0.98
CA LEU A 409 8.47 22.04 0.29
C LEU A 409 8.99 23.35 0.89
N GLN A 410 9.52 24.25 0.05
CA GLN A 410 9.96 25.57 0.46
C GLN A 410 8.79 26.41 1.01
N ASN A 411 7.62 26.36 0.36
CA ASN A 411 6.42 27.07 0.81
C ASN A 411 5.89 26.51 2.13
N ALA A 412 5.85 25.18 2.26
CA ALA A 412 5.34 24.49 3.44
C ALA A 412 6.22 24.69 4.69
N THR A 413 7.54 24.76 4.53
CA THR A 413 8.49 24.79 5.66
C THR A 413 9.15 26.16 5.87
N GLY A 414 9.14 27.04 4.86
CA GLY A 414 9.90 28.28 4.87
C GLY A 414 11.42 28.11 4.73
N VAL A 415 11.90 26.87 4.52
CA VAL A 415 13.33 26.50 4.49
C VAL A 415 13.66 25.78 3.18
N SER A 416 14.92 25.85 2.75
CA SER A 416 15.34 25.21 1.50
C SER A 416 15.23 23.68 1.56
N PRO A 417 14.76 23.02 0.49
CA PRO A 417 14.69 21.56 0.40
C PRO A 417 16.02 20.84 0.72
N ASP A 418 17.15 21.42 0.32
CA ASP A 418 18.48 20.90 0.64
C ASP A 418 18.78 20.94 2.15
N GLN A 419 18.33 22.01 2.83
CA GLN A 419 18.48 22.14 4.27
C GLN A 419 17.57 21.13 5.01
N ILE A 420 16.34 20.90 4.52
CA ILE A 420 15.45 19.85 5.04
C ILE A 420 16.11 18.46 4.95
N LEU A 421 16.68 18.12 3.78
CA LEU A 421 17.39 16.85 3.60
C LEU A 421 18.55 16.72 4.60
N LYS A 422 19.38 17.75 4.72
CA LYS A 422 20.53 17.77 5.63
C LYS A 422 20.11 17.62 7.09
N ASP A 423 19.10 18.36 7.54
CA ASP A 423 18.64 18.35 8.93
C ASP A 423 17.96 17.04 9.29
N SER A 424 17.22 16.44 8.34
CA SER A 424 16.63 15.10 8.51
C SER A 424 17.70 14.04 8.74
N LEU A 425 18.77 14.05 7.94
CA LEU A 425 19.91 13.14 8.13
C LEU A 425 20.66 13.40 9.44
N SER A 426 20.80 14.67 9.84
CA SER A 426 21.40 15.00 11.15
C SER A 426 20.54 14.51 12.33
N SER A 427 19.21 14.57 12.22
CA SER A 427 18.30 14.03 13.22
C SER A 427 18.40 12.51 13.29
N PHE A 428 18.47 11.84 12.14
CA PHE A 428 18.67 10.39 12.07
C PHE A 428 19.95 9.96 12.82
N GLU A 429 21.08 10.64 12.59
CA GLU A 429 22.35 10.30 13.25
C GLU A 429 22.29 10.39 14.78
N LYS A 430 21.41 11.23 15.34
CA LYS A 430 21.19 11.33 16.79
C LYS A 430 20.34 10.19 17.34
N ASP A 431 19.35 9.75 16.58
CA ASP A 431 18.33 8.80 17.03
C ASP A 431 18.74 7.34 16.75
N LYS A 432 19.59 7.09 15.75
CA LYS A 432 19.81 5.76 15.17
C LYS A 432 20.29 4.71 16.17
N ASP A 433 21.20 5.05 17.07
CA ASP A 433 21.83 4.06 17.95
C ASP A 433 20.82 3.47 18.93
N SER A 434 19.81 4.24 19.35
CA SER A 434 18.72 3.74 20.20
C SER A 434 17.85 2.73 19.45
N VAL A 435 17.50 3.04 18.21
CA VAL A 435 16.63 2.18 17.38
C VAL A 435 17.36 0.90 16.97
N LEU A 436 18.60 1.02 16.47
CA LEU A 436 19.39 -0.10 15.97
C LEU A 436 19.81 -1.07 17.09
N ARG A 437 20.17 -0.58 18.28
CA ARG A 437 20.48 -1.45 19.43
C ARG A 437 19.30 -2.32 19.85
N ASN A 438 18.07 -1.79 19.76
CA ASN A 438 16.85 -2.52 20.07
C ASN A 438 16.31 -3.31 18.86
N GLY A 439 17.04 -3.38 17.76
CA GLY A 439 16.54 -3.87 16.48
C GLY A 439 15.95 -5.28 16.54
N LYS A 440 16.61 -6.18 17.26
CA LYS A 440 16.13 -7.56 17.40
C LYS A 440 14.82 -7.67 18.19
N LYS A 441 14.68 -6.87 19.24
CA LYS A 441 13.43 -6.75 20.00
C LYS A 441 12.30 -6.25 19.11
N PHE A 442 12.55 -5.22 18.29
CA PHE A 442 11.56 -4.70 17.36
C PHE A 442 11.18 -5.75 16.31
N GLN A 443 12.16 -6.36 15.63
CA GLN A 443 11.95 -7.41 14.62
C GLN A 443 11.08 -8.58 15.11
N LEU A 444 11.21 -8.94 16.38
CA LEU A 444 10.49 -10.06 16.99
C LEU A 444 9.25 -9.62 17.78
N ALA A 445 8.87 -8.34 17.73
CA ALA A 445 7.71 -7.82 18.44
C ALA A 445 6.45 -8.59 18.05
N GLY A 446 5.75 -9.18 19.04
CA GLY A 446 4.55 -9.98 18.83
C GLY A 446 4.79 -11.47 18.55
N PHE A 447 6.03 -11.92 18.34
CA PHE A 447 6.33 -13.34 18.18
C PHE A 447 6.09 -14.11 19.49
N THR A 448 5.85 -15.42 19.37
CA THR A 448 5.68 -16.27 20.56
C THR A 448 6.97 -16.32 21.37
N THR A 449 6.80 -16.27 22.70
CA THR A 449 7.89 -16.53 23.66
C THR A 449 8.04 -18.03 23.87
N MET A 450 9.21 -18.55 23.53
CA MET A 450 9.58 -19.93 23.84
C MET A 450 9.93 -20.03 25.33
N ASN A 451 9.48 -21.10 25.98
CA ASN A 451 9.71 -21.31 27.40
C ASN A 451 10.70 -22.45 27.63
N SER A 452 11.54 -22.29 28.66
CA SER A 452 12.33 -23.40 29.20
C SER A 452 11.40 -24.40 29.90
N LYS A 453 11.76 -25.69 29.85
CA LYS A 453 11.16 -26.75 30.66
C LYS A 453 11.41 -26.53 32.16
N PHE A 454 12.41 -25.71 32.51
CA PHE A 454 12.84 -25.37 33.86
C PHE A 454 12.82 -23.84 34.07
N PRO A 455 11.62 -23.24 34.20
CA PRO A 455 11.46 -21.78 34.15
C PRO A 455 12.14 -21.05 35.31
N ASN A 456 12.18 -21.64 36.51
CA ASN A 456 12.79 -21.02 37.68
C ASN A 456 14.31 -21.00 37.57
N GLU A 457 14.89 -22.10 37.11
CA GLU A 457 16.33 -22.28 36.89
C GLU A 457 16.81 -21.37 35.76
N TYR A 458 16.06 -21.33 34.66
CA TYR A 458 16.35 -20.43 33.54
C TYR A 458 16.29 -18.97 33.96
N LYS A 459 15.25 -18.57 34.72
CA LYS A 459 15.14 -17.21 35.25
C LYS A 459 16.32 -16.86 36.18
N ASN A 460 16.67 -17.75 37.11
CA ASN A 460 17.82 -17.55 37.98
C ASN A 460 19.13 -17.39 37.19
N PHE A 461 19.29 -18.15 36.10
CA PHE A 461 20.42 -17.99 35.18
C PHE A 461 20.40 -16.61 34.50
N LEU A 462 19.25 -16.14 34.01
CA LEU A 462 19.16 -14.81 33.41
C LEU A 462 19.48 -13.69 34.41
N ASP A 463 19.03 -13.83 35.65
CA ASP A 463 19.21 -12.81 36.69
C ASP A 463 20.65 -12.77 37.23
N LYS A 464 21.36 -13.91 37.28
CA LYS A 464 22.65 -14.05 37.98
C LYS A 464 23.82 -14.48 37.10
N GLY A 465 23.55 -15.01 35.91
CA GLY A 465 24.55 -15.67 35.07
C GLY A 465 25.17 -16.90 35.73
N PHE A 466 26.31 -17.35 35.18
CA PHE A 466 27.17 -18.32 35.84
C PHE A 466 28.38 -17.60 36.46
N SER A 467 28.69 -17.95 37.71
CA SER A 467 29.90 -17.51 38.39
C SER A 467 30.93 -18.63 38.37
N LEU A 468 31.84 -18.61 37.39
CA LEU A 468 32.87 -19.63 37.20
C LEU A 468 34.28 -19.03 37.34
N PRO A 469 35.28 -19.80 37.82
CA PRO A 469 36.66 -19.32 37.97
C PRO A 469 37.36 -19.05 36.64
N GLU A 470 38.34 -18.15 36.62
CA GLU A 470 39.13 -17.85 35.41
C GLU A 470 40.04 -19.00 34.94
N SER A 471 40.33 -19.98 35.80
CA SER A 471 41.10 -21.17 35.45
C SER A 471 40.26 -22.42 35.66
N ALA A 472 40.37 -23.37 34.73
CA ALA A 472 39.74 -24.66 34.87
C ALA A 472 40.30 -25.47 36.05
N LEU A 473 41.55 -25.22 36.48
CA LEU A 473 42.19 -25.91 37.60
C LEU A 473 41.47 -25.67 38.93
N ASP A 474 40.75 -24.55 39.07
CA ASP A 474 40.02 -24.19 40.28
C ASP A 474 38.69 -24.93 40.44
N ILE A 475 38.18 -25.56 39.37
CA ILE A 475 37.02 -26.43 39.41
C ILE A 475 37.44 -27.79 39.96
N LYS A 476 36.99 -28.16 41.17
CA LYS A 476 37.44 -29.38 41.86
C LYS A 476 36.44 -30.51 41.78
N THR A 477 35.16 -30.23 41.76
CA THR A 477 34.09 -31.24 41.81
C THR A 477 33.15 -31.13 40.62
N TYR A 478 32.49 -32.24 40.26
CA TYR A 478 31.48 -32.27 39.21
C TYR A 478 30.35 -31.26 39.46
N THR A 479 30.01 -31.04 40.74
CA THR A 479 28.95 -30.14 41.18
C THR A 479 29.33 -28.67 41.15
N ASP A 480 30.62 -28.34 41.01
CA ASP A 480 31.07 -26.96 40.81
C ASP A 480 30.63 -26.43 39.43
N LEU A 481 30.35 -27.33 38.48
CA LEU A 481 29.81 -26.98 37.17
C LEU A 481 28.27 -27.06 37.17
N PRO A 482 27.56 -26.01 36.69
CA PRO A 482 26.10 -26.03 36.61
C PRO A 482 25.64 -27.16 35.67
N SER A 483 24.39 -27.63 35.85
CA SER A 483 23.76 -28.53 34.87
C SER A 483 22.98 -27.70 33.87
N LEU A 484 23.49 -27.63 32.64
CA LEU A 484 22.83 -27.05 31.48
C LEU A 484 21.51 -27.78 31.16
N GLN A 485 21.43 -29.10 31.40
CA GLN A 485 20.20 -29.89 31.25
C GLN A 485 19.06 -29.46 32.17
N LYS A 486 19.35 -28.76 33.26
CA LYS A 486 18.32 -28.22 34.17
C LYS A 486 17.97 -26.77 33.88
N ILE A 487 18.48 -26.20 32.79
CA ILE A 487 18.35 -24.77 32.48
C ILE A 487 17.83 -24.57 31.05
N PHE A 488 18.51 -25.15 30.06
CA PHE A 488 18.32 -24.83 28.64
C PHE A 488 17.39 -25.76 27.85
N PRO A 489 16.90 -26.92 28.34
CA PRO A 489 15.85 -27.64 27.62
C PRO A 489 14.59 -26.80 27.42
N ALA A 490 14.03 -26.82 26.22
CA ALA A 490 12.88 -26.02 25.81
C ALA A 490 11.74 -26.91 25.30
N SER A 491 10.50 -26.44 25.41
CA SER A 491 9.33 -27.15 24.87
C SER A 491 9.11 -26.80 23.39
N VAL A 492 9.89 -27.42 22.50
CA VAL A 492 9.87 -27.16 21.04
C VAL A 492 9.02 -28.13 20.24
N GLU A 493 8.41 -29.13 20.89
CA GLU A 493 7.79 -30.28 20.25
C GLU A 493 6.68 -29.88 19.27
N THR A 494 5.92 -28.84 19.60
CA THR A 494 4.84 -28.34 18.74
C THR A 494 5.34 -27.74 17.42
N TYR A 495 6.55 -27.17 17.41
CA TYR A 495 7.12 -26.41 16.29
C TYR A 495 8.18 -27.18 15.49
N SER A 496 8.87 -28.12 16.15
CA SER A 496 9.97 -28.89 15.55
C SER A 496 9.54 -29.60 14.26
N GLY A 497 10.37 -29.47 13.21
CA GLY A 497 10.09 -30.00 11.87
C GLY A 497 9.04 -29.23 11.06
N LYS A 498 8.26 -28.33 11.67
CA LYS A 498 7.19 -27.54 11.02
C LYS A 498 7.61 -26.10 10.74
N LEU A 499 8.34 -25.47 11.65
CA LEU A 499 8.80 -24.09 11.55
C LEU A 499 10.27 -24.00 11.94
N GLU A 500 11.03 -23.26 11.14
CA GLU A 500 12.38 -22.80 11.46
C GLU A 500 12.34 -21.28 11.60
N GLY A 501 13.03 -20.74 12.60
CA GLY A 501 13.15 -19.30 12.76
C GLY A 501 13.27 -18.83 14.21
N ASP A 502 13.24 -17.50 14.35
CA ASP A 502 13.34 -16.80 15.62
C ASP A 502 12.02 -16.78 16.40
N PHE A 503 12.18 -16.78 17.72
CA PHE A 503 11.16 -16.63 18.75
C PHE A 503 11.70 -15.68 19.83
N LEU A 504 10.80 -15.12 20.64
CA LEU A 504 11.20 -14.42 21.85
C LEU A 504 11.64 -15.42 22.92
N GLY A 505 12.53 -15.01 23.81
CA GLY A 505 12.87 -15.73 25.03
C GLY A 505 12.47 -14.96 26.29
N PRO A 506 12.42 -15.61 27.47
CA PRO A 506 12.20 -14.94 28.74
C PRO A 506 13.33 -13.95 29.07
N GLY A 507 13.01 -12.88 29.81
CA GLY A 507 14.01 -11.96 30.38
C GLY A 507 15.00 -11.39 29.37
N SER A 508 14.49 -10.77 28.29
CA SER A 508 15.25 -10.15 27.20
C SER A 508 16.16 -11.11 26.42
N SER A 509 16.04 -12.42 26.61
CA SER A 509 16.70 -13.41 25.76
C SER A 509 15.89 -13.67 24.48
N TYR A 510 16.51 -14.40 23.57
CA TYR A 510 15.95 -14.79 22.29
C TYR A 510 16.15 -16.29 22.07
N PHE A 511 15.37 -16.84 21.15
CA PHE A 511 15.38 -18.25 20.85
C PHE A 511 15.34 -18.46 19.34
N TYR A 512 16.13 -19.39 18.83
CA TYR A 512 16.10 -19.79 17.42
C TYR A 512 15.90 -21.31 17.32
N LEU A 513 14.92 -21.75 16.54
CA LEU A 513 14.66 -23.16 16.26
C LEU A 513 15.07 -23.49 14.83
N TRP A 514 15.90 -24.50 14.64
CA TRP A 514 16.18 -25.05 13.32
C TRP A 514 15.19 -26.16 12.97
N LYS A 515 14.96 -26.36 11.66
CA LYS A 515 14.03 -27.37 11.13
C LYS A 515 14.37 -28.80 11.58
N LYS A 516 15.65 -29.08 11.84
CA LYS A 516 16.15 -30.38 12.32
C LYS A 516 15.94 -30.60 13.83
N GLY A 517 15.36 -29.64 14.55
CA GLY A 517 15.00 -29.76 15.97
C GLY A 517 16.09 -29.31 16.95
N ASN A 518 17.31 -28.99 16.50
CA ASN A 518 18.26 -28.24 17.30
C ASN A 518 17.76 -26.81 17.52
N TYR A 519 18.16 -26.19 18.62
CA TYR A 519 17.75 -24.82 18.95
C TYR A 519 18.78 -24.10 19.79
N ARG A 520 18.66 -22.78 19.87
CA ARG A 520 19.60 -21.91 20.58
C ARG A 520 18.88 -20.89 21.42
N TRP A 521 19.22 -20.81 22.69
CA TRP A 521 18.96 -19.65 23.55
C TRP A 521 20.11 -18.67 23.42
N TYR A 522 19.84 -17.37 23.38
CA TYR A 522 20.91 -16.37 23.34
C TYR A 522 20.45 -15.02 23.86
N GLY A 523 21.40 -14.24 24.35
CA GLY A 523 21.24 -12.85 24.77
C GLY A 523 22.51 -12.06 24.45
N ASP A 524 22.62 -10.84 24.95
CA ASP A 524 23.73 -9.94 24.60
C ASP A 524 25.11 -10.49 24.99
N SER A 525 25.19 -11.35 26.01
CA SER A 525 26.44 -11.85 26.59
C SER A 525 26.59 -13.38 26.57
N PHE A 526 25.61 -14.12 26.02
CA PHE A 526 25.64 -15.59 26.03
C PHE A 526 24.91 -16.22 24.85
N GLU A 527 25.29 -17.45 24.53
CA GLU A 527 24.49 -18.37 23.73
C GLU A 527 24.55 -19.80 24.28
N ALA A 528 23.45 -20.54 24.18
CA ALA A 528 23.34 -21.95 24.55
C ALA A 528 22.69 -22.73 23.41
N ASN A 529 23.48 -23.56 22.73
CA ASN A 529 23.03 -24.40 21.63
C ASN A 529 22.66 -25.79 22.19
N VAL A 530 21.46 -26.26 21.89
CA VAL A 530 20.99 -27.61 22.22
C VAL A 530 20.87 -28.41 20.93
N PHE A 531 21.65 -29.49 20.85
CA PHE A 531 21.74 -30.37 19.69
C PHE A 531 20.86 -31.63 19.86
N PRO A 532 20.55 -32.34 18.76
CA PRO A 532 19.86 -33.63 18.84
C PRO A 532 20.70 -34.61 19.66
N GLY A 533 20.05 -35.42 20.49
CA GLY A 533 20.75 -36.23 21.50
C GLY A 533 21.19 -35.40 22.72
N ASN A 534 20.46 -34.33 23.04
CA ASN A 534 20.60 -33.52 24.26
C ASN A 534 22.01 -32.97 24.56
N GLN A 535 22.95 -32.92 23.63
CA GLN A 535 24.21 -32.20 23.89
C GLN A 535 23.93 -30.69 23.98
N ILE A 536 24.44 -30.03 25.02
CA ILE A 536 24.31 -28.59 25.22
C ILE A 536 25.69 -27.94 25.22
N LEU A 537 25.87 -26.95 24.35
CA LEU A 537 27.05 -26.10 24.26
C LEU A 537 26.67 -24.68 24.69
N PHE A 538 27.17 -24.25 25.85
CA PHE A 538 27.00 -22.90 26.35
C PHE A 538 28.28 -22.09 26.15
N ARG A 539 28.15 -20.88 25.62
CA ARG A 539 29.22 -19.88 25.52
C ARG A 539 28.81 -18.64 26.27
N GLY A 540 29.60 -18.26 27.28
CA GLY A 540 29.49 -16.97 27.97
C GLY A 540 30.60 -16.02 27.54
N SER A 541 30.73 -14.88 28.22
CA SER A 541 31.82 -13.91 27.99
C SER A 541 33.20 -14.52 28.32
N GLY A 542 33.82 -15.16 27.33
CA GLY A 542 35.17 -15.71 27.41
C GLY A 542 35.28 -17.15 27.90
N PHE A 543 34.19 -17.86 28.19
CA PHE A 543 34.26 -19.26 28.62
C PHE A 543 33.23 -20.14 27.92
N THR A 544 33.46 -21.45 27.93
CA THR A 544 32.57 -22.45 27.34
C THR A 544 32.25 -23.56 28.34
N LEU A 545 30.98 -23.97 28.39
CA LEU A 545 30.53 -25.19 29.05
C LEU A 545 29.94 -26.15 28.02
N ILE A 546 30.21 -27.45 28.17
CA ILE A 546 29.61 -28.51 27.37
C ILE A 546 29.04 -29.56 28.30
N GLU A 547 27.79 -29.95 28.11
CA GLU A 547 27.17 -31.09 28.79
C GLU A 547 26.61 -32.05 27.73
N TRP A 548 26.99 -33.32 27.82
CA TRP A 548 26.48 -34.38 26.94
C TRP A 548 25.30 -35.11 27.59
N GLU A 549 24.59 -35.91 26.79
CA GLU A 549 23.42 -36.68 27.24
C GLU A 549 23.73 -37.65 28.39
N ASP A 550 24.92 -38.23 28.39
CA ASP A 550 25.41 -39.17 29.41
C ASP A 550 25.81 -38.48 30.73
N GLY A 551 25.64 -37.15 30.82
CA GLY A 551 25.99 -36.36 31.99
C GLY A 551 27.47 -35.97 32.05
N LYS A 552 28.30 -36.31 31.06
CA LYS A 552 29.66 -35.76 30.95
C LYS A 552 29.61 -34.23 30.90
N LYS A 553 30.55 -33.56 31.56
CA LYS A 553 30.67 -32.09 31.58
C LYS A 553 32.07 -31.64 31.20
N GLN A 554 32.18 -30.53 30.49
CA GLN A 554 33.44 -29.85 30.22
C GLN A 554 33.31 -28.36 30.49
N TYR A 555 34.33 -27.78 31.11
CA TYR A 555 34.52 -26.33 31.22
C TYR A 555 35.82 -25.94 30.55
N ILE A 556 35.77 -24.95 29.67
CA ILE A 556 36.92 -24.30 29.03
C ILE A 556 36.94 -22.86 29.53
N SER A 557 37.99 -22.49 30.23
CA SER A 557 38.11 -21.18 30.87
C SER A 557 38.53 -20.09 29.87
N PRO A 558 38.50 -18.81 30.28
CA PRO A 558 39.08 -17.70 29.52
C PRO A 558 40.58 -17.83 29.23
N LYS A 559 41.32 -18.61 30.03
CA LYS A 559 42.75 -18.87 29.80
C LYS A 559 43.00 -19.99 28.79
N GLY A 560 41.95 -20.65 28.31
CA GLY A 560 42.02 -21.77 27.37
C GLY A 560 42.32 -23.12 28.01
N ASP A 561 42.64 -23.17 29.31
CA ASP A 561 42.70 -24.43 30.05
C ASP A 561 41.27 -25.01 30.21
N SER A 562 41.17 -26.33 30.40
CA SER A 562 39.89 -27.00 30.52
C SER A 562 39.89 -28.14 31.51
N VAL A 563 38.71 -28.44 32.05
CA VAL A 563 38.45 -29.63 32.85
C VAL A 563 37.30 -30.39 32.22
N ILE A 564 37.46 -31.70 32.10
CA ILE A 564 36.46 -32.62 31.60
C ILE A 564 36.12 -33.58 32.74
N PHE A 565 34.88 -33.61 33.18
CA PHE A 565 34.33 -34.63 34.05
C PHE A 565 33.60 -35.67 33.21
N PHE A 566 34.10 -36.90 33.22
CA PHE A 566 33.45 -38.04 32.54
C PHE A 566 32.24 -38.55 33.33
N ASN A 567 32.28 -38.41 34.66
CA ASN A 567 31.21 -38.70 35.60
C ASN A 567 31.52 -38.02 36.95
N LEU A 568 30.82 -38.39 38.03
CA LEU A 568 31.04 -37.85 39.38
C LEU A 568 32.45 -38.13 39.94
N GLU A 569 33.09 -39.22 39.51
CA GLU A 569 34.32 -39.76 40.11
C GLU A 569 35.56 -39.50 39.24
N SER A 570 35.38 -39.30 37.93
CA SER A 570 36.45 -39.23 36.95
C SER A 570 36.51 -37.87 36.27
N LYS A 571 37.70 -37.25 36.27
CA LYS A 571 37.99 -35.99 35.60
C LYS A 571 39.40 -35.93 35.03
N SER A 572 39.61 -35.05 34.06
CA SER A 572 40.90 -34.74 33.46
C SER A 572 41.03 -33.23 33.24
N TYR A 573 42.22 -32.68 33.47
CA TYR A 573 42.54 -31.28 33.18
C TYR A 573 43.47 -31.20 31.98
N LEU A 574 43.23 -30.21 31.13
CA LEU A 574 44.04 -29.92 29.95
C LEU A 574 44.51 -28.47 30.00
N ASP A 575 45.78 -28.23 29.64
CA ASP A 575 46.29 -26.87 29.43
C ASP A 575 45.72 -26.25 28.13
N ALA A 576 46.07 -25.00 27.84
CA ALA A 576 45.63 -24.29 26.64
C ALA A 576 46.08 -24.94 25.31
N ASN A 577 47.05 -25.86 25.35
CA ASN A 577 47.53 -26.61 24.19
C ASN A 577 46.90 -28.01 24.10
N GLY A 578 45.95 -28.35 24.99
CA GLY A 578 45.32 -29.66 25.05
C GLY A 578 46.16 -30.75 25.70
N LYS A 579 47.25 -30.42 26.40
CA LYS A 579 48.07 -31.40 27.13
C LYS A 579 47.50 -31.65 28.51
N GLN A 580 47.49 -32.91 28.92
CA GLN A 580 47.01 -33.29 30.24
C GLN A 580 47.91 -32.71 31.34
N VAL A 581 47.28 -32.10 32.34
CA VAL A 581 47.95 -31.49 33.50
C VAL A 581 47.36 -32.03 34.80
N THR A 582 48.15 -32.03 35.86
CA THR A 582 47.69 -32.38 37.22
C THR A 582 47.51 -31.07 37.99
N PRO A 583 46.38 -30.87 38.71
CA PRO A 583 46.08 -29.62 39.42
C PRO A 583 47.09 -29.22 40.49
#